data_AF-A0A4Q5S4C9-F1
#
_entry.id   AF-A0A4Q5S4C9-F1
#
_cell.length_a   1.000
_cell.length_b   1.000
_cell.length_c   1.000
_cell.angle_alpha   90.00
_cell.angle_beta   90.00
_cell.angle_gamma   90.00
#
_symmetry.space_group_name_H-M   'P 1'
#
loop_
_entity.id
_entity.type
_entity.pdbx_description
1 polymer ?
#
loop_
_entity_poly.entity_id
_entity_poly.type
_entity_poly.pdbx_seq_one_letter_code
_entity_poly.pdbx_strand_id
1 'polypeptide(L)'
;MNKTSFSVLAALVVLATPVSALTAQVAPSSTVQVKKNQTIVDANGRVLGKVYEVNAAKGFASFMVQMKLYRVPLASLSADGSRLKTTMTRDDLGL
;
A
#
# COMPACT_ATOMS: atom_id res chain seq x y z
N MET A 1 62.47 26.17 -20.52
CA MET A 1 62.23 25.76 -21.93
C MET A 1 61.06 24.81 -21.96
N ASN A 2 59.96 25.29 -22.52
CA ASN A 2 58.69 24.60 -22.70
C ASN A 2 58.86 23.44 -23.69
N LYS A 3 58.11 22.35 -23.49
CA LYS A 3 57.54 21.55 -24.58
C LYS A 3 56.43 20.63 -24.04
N THR A 4 55.22 21.11 -24.25
CA THR A 4 53.93 20.41 -24.20
C THR A 4 53.84 19.40 -25.35
N SER A 5 53.42 18.18 -25.06
CA SER A 5 52.89 17.26 -26.06
C SER A 5 51.49 16.84 -25.63
N PHE A 6 50.52 17.41 -26.33
CA PHE A 6 49.10 17.07 -26.30
C PHE A 6 48.89 15.78 -27.11
N SER A 7 48.31 14.77 -26.50
CA SER A 7 47.35 13.90 -27.16
C SER A 7 46.68 13.00 -26.12
N VAL A 8 45.35 13.01 -26.08
CA VAL A 8 44.49 11.83 -26.22
C VAL A 8 43.07 12.22 -25.81
N LEU A 9 42.21 12.17 -26.82
CA LEU A 9 40.76 12.06 -26.79
C LEU A 9 40.28 11.08 -25.69
N ALA A 10 39.38 11.51 -24.81
CA ALA A 10 38.54 10.57 -24.06
C ALA A 10 37.14 11.16 -23.90
N ALA A 11 36.21 10.46 -24.53
CA ALA A 11 34.82 10.84 -24.73
C ALA A 11 34.01 10.85 -23.43
N LEU A 12 33.04 11.77 -23.42
CA LEU A 12 31.93 11.85 -22.48
C LEU A 12 31.07 10.58 -22.55
N VAL A 13 30.91 9.87 -21.43
CA VAL A 13 29.78 8.96 -21.21
C VAL A 13 29.13 9.33 -19.88
N VAL A 14 28.05 10.10 -19.97
CA VAL A 14 27.04 10.25 -18.94
C VAL A 14 26.22 8.97 -18.93
N LEU A 15 26.33 8.15 -17.89
CA LEU A 15 25.33 7.12 -17.60
C LEU A 15 25.04 7.11 -16.10
N ALA A 16 23.77 7.42 -15.83
CA ALA A 16 23.17 7.61 -14.54
C ALA A 16 23.15 6.34 -13.69
N THR A 17 23.11 6.58 -12.37
CA THR A 17 22.86 5.61 -11.30
C THR A 17 21.61 4.76 -11.55
N PRO A 18 21.65 3.44 -11.31
CA PRO A 18 20.50 2.73 -10.80
C PRO A 18 20.59 2.69 -9.27
N VAL A 19 19.79 3.54 -8.63
CA VAL A 19 19.28 3.29 -7.28
C VAL A 19 18.52 1.96 -7.35
N SER A 20 19.10 0.88 -6.84
CA SER A 20 18.35 -0.35 -6.62
C SER A 20 17.49 -0.16 -5.38
N ALA A 21 16.20 0.02 -5.69
CA ALA A 21 15.10 0.19 -4.79
C ALA A 21 15.08 -0.85 -3.65
N LEU A 22 14.75 -0.32 -2.48
CA LEU A 22 14.34 -1.02 -1.28
C LEU A 22 13.19 -2.00 -1.61
N THR A 23 13.51 -3.28 -1.79
CA THR A 23 12.48 -4.33 -1.71
C THR A 23 12.18 -4.54 -0.23
N ALA A 24 11.33 -3.66 0.31
CA ALA A 24 10.59 -3.95 1.53
C ALA A 24 9.74 -5.19 1.24
N GLN A 25 10.30 -6.36 1.56
CA GLN A 25 9.60 -7.62 1.63
C GLN A 25 8.49 -7.42 2.66
N VAL A 26 7.29 -7.09 2.17
CA VAL A 26 6.07 -7.09 2.97
C VAL A 26 5.95 -8.52 3.47
N ALA A 27 6.33 -8.72 4.73
CA ALA A 27 6.14 -9.96 5.44
C ALA A 27 4.67 -10.39 5.22
N PRO A 28 4.40 -11.68 5.01
CA PRO A 28 3.04 -12.16 4.83
C PRO A 28 2.24 -11.74 6.06
N SER A 29 1.41 -10.71 5.86
CA SER A 29 0.55 -10.16 6.90
C SER A 29 -0.28 -11.32 7.39
N SER A 30 -0.13 -11.69 8.67
CA SER A 30 -0.84 -12.79 9.30
C SER A 30 -2.30 -12.72 8.86
N THR A 31 -2.79 -13.77 8.19
CA THR A 31 -4.12 -13.81 7.59
C THR A 31 -5.15 -13.35 8.62
N VAL A 32 -5.56 -12.10 8.54
CA VAL A 32 -6.39 -11.49 9.56
C VAL A 32 -7.76 -12.14 9.47
N GLN A 33 -8.21 -12.73 10.58
CA GLN A 33 -9.59 -13.21 10.68
C GLN A 33 -10.53 -12.00 10.72
N VAL A 34 -11.01 -11.60 9.55
CA VAL A 34 -12.05 -10.59 9.40
C VAL A 34 -13.39 -11.21 9.82
N LYS A 35 -14.05 -10.58 10.80
CA LYS A 35 -15.37 -11.02 11.30
C LYS A 35 -16.45 -10.00 10.97
N LYS A 36 -17.67 -10.48 10.76
CA LYS A 36 -18.85 -9.60 10.61
C LYS A 36 -19.01 -8.72 11.86
N ASN A 37 -19.49 -7.50 11.66
CA ASN A 37 -19.69 -6.48 12.70
C ASN A 37 -18.39 -5.94 13.34
N GLN A 38 -17.22 -6.31 12.84
CA GLN A 38 -15.94 -5.73 13.26
C GLN A 38 -15.79 -4.33 12.67
N THR A 39 -15.22 -3.39 13.43
CA THR A 39 -15.01 -2.01 12.96
C THR A 39 -13.83 -1.94 12.01
N ILE A 40 -13.99 -1.27 10.88
CA ILE A 40 -12.93 -0.95 9.91
C ILE A 40 -12.51 0.50 10.10
N VAL A 41 -11.20 0.73 10.17
CA VAL A 41 -10.55 2.05 10.16
C VAL A 41 -9.69 2.20 8.92
N ASP A 42 -9.61 3.42 8.40
CA ASP A 42 -8.76 3.76 7.25
C ASP A 42 -7.27 3.80 7.63
N ALA A 43 -6.41 4.03 6.64
CA ALA A 43 -4.96 4.15 6.85
C ALA A 43 -4.57 5.23 7.89
N ASN A 44 -5.38 6.29 7.98
CA ASN A 44 -5.22 7.43 8.89
C ASN A 44 -5.85 7.21 10.27
N GLY A 45 -6.48 6.04 10.51
CA GLY A 45 -7.16 5.71 11.76
C GLY A 45 -8.59 6.24 11.89
N ARG A 46 -9.17 6.79 10.82
CA ARG A 46 -10.58 7.23 10.78
C ARG A 46 -11.51 6.03 10.65
N VAL A 47 -12.62 6.04 11.38
CA VAL A 47 -13.61 4.98 11.29
C VAL A 47 -14.35 5.06 9.96
N LEU A 48 -14.31 3.98 9.18
CA LEU A 48 -15.04 3.82 7.93
C LEU A 48 -16.43 3.23 8.18
N GLY A 49 -16.53 2.24 9.06
CA GLY A 49 -17.80 1.58 9.37
C GLY A 49 -17.58 0.21 9.99
N LYS A 50 -18.63 -0.62 10.00
CA LYS A 50 -18.55 -2.01 10.43
C LYS A 50 -18.64 -2.95 9.24
N VAL A 51 -17.95 -4.08 9.32
CA VAL A 51 -18.02 -5.17 8.34
C VAL A 51 -19.47 -5.65 8.25
N TYR A 52 -20.06 -5.48 7.06
CA TYR A 52 -21.38 -5.94 6.71
C TYR A 52 -21.36 -7.40 6.23
N GLU A 53 -20.44 -7.71 5.31
CA GLU A 53 -20.25 -9.05 4.73
C GLU A 53 -18.76 -9.33 4.52
N VAL A 54 -18.38 -10.59 4.63
CA VAL A 54 -17.03 -11.07 4.30
C VAL A 54 -17.17 -12.09 3.17
N ASN A 55 -16.59 -11.80 2.02
CA ASN A 55 -16.53 -12.72 0.90
C ASN A 55 -15.09 -13.22 0.73
N ALA A 56 -14.76 -14.29 1.45
CA ALA A 56 -13.43 -14.89 1.40
C ALA A 56 -13.10 -15.47 0.01
N ALA A 57 -14.10 -16.01 -0.70
CA ALA A 57 -13.92 -16.57 -2.04
C ALA A 57 -13.50 -15.52 -3.08
N LYS A 58 -14.01 -14.29 -2.94
CA LYS A 58 -13.66 -13.15 -3.82
C LYS A 58 -12.62 -12.22 -3.21
N GLY A 59 -12.13 -12.50 -2.00
CA GLY A 59 -11.05 -11.74 -1.37
C GLY A 59 -11.42 -10.32 -0.90
N PHE A 60 -12.68 -10.04 -0.54
CA PHE A 60 -13.08 -8.72 -0.03
C PHE A 60 -13.98 -8.77 1.21
N ALA A 61 -13.93 -7.72 2.02
CA ALA A 61 -14.94 -7.39 3.02
C ALA A 61 -15.73 -6.18 2.56
N SER A 62 -17.03 -6.12 2.90
CA SER A 62 -17.87 -4.96 2.60
C SER A 62 -18.31 -4.24 3.86
N PHE A 63 -18.55 -2.95 3.74
CA PHE A 63 -19.11 -2.12 4.80
C PHE A 63 -20.06 -1.09 4.19
N MET A 64 -20.98 -0.57 4.99
CA MET A 64 -22.02 0.34 4.52
C MET A 64 -21.84 1.73 5.09
N VAL A 65 -21.87 2.76 4.23
CA VAL A 65 -21.81 4.18 4.62
C VAL A 65 -22.80 4.94 3.75
N GLN A 66 -23.61 5.82 4.36
CA GLN A 66 -24.60 6.63 3.64
C GLN A 66 -25.49 5.80 2.67
N MET A 67 -25.95 4.63 3.12
CA MET A 67 -26.74 3.67 2.33
C MET A 67 -26.05 3.11 1.07
N LYS A 68 -24.74 3.32 0.91
CA LYS A 68 -23.93 2.72 -0.14
C LYS A 68 -23.02 1.64 0.42
N LEU A 69 -22.84 0.57 -0.35
CA LEU A 69 -21.97 -0.55 0.00
C LEU A 69 -20.59 -0.34 -0.62
N TYR A 70 -19.57 -0.31 0.23
CA TYR A 70 -18.16 -0.19 -0.16
C TYR A 70 -17.45 -1.51 0.09
N ARG A 71 -16.37 -1.75 -0.66
CA ARG A 71 -15.58 -2.99 -0.59
C ARG A 71 -14.14 -2.65 -0.28
N VAL A 72 -13.55 -3.45 0.60
CA VAL A 72 -12.14 -3.38 0.97
C VAL A 72 -11.51 -4.75 0.70
N PRO A 73 -10.38 -4.81 -0.02
CA PRO A 73 -9.66 -6.06 -0.22
C PRO A 73 -9.24 -6.68 1.12
N LEU A 74 -9.39 -8.00 1.29
CA LEU A 74 -8.93 -8.68 2.51
C LEU A 74 -7.41 -8.56 2.67
N ALA A 75 -6.68 -8.52 1.55
CA ALA A 75 -5.22 -8.35 1.54
C ALA A 75 -4.78 -6.96 2.04
N SER A 76 -5.65 -5.95 1.99
CA SER A 76 -5.34 -4.62 2.51
C SER A 76 -5.68 -4.47 4.00
N LEU A 77 -6.31 -5.47 4.61
CA LEU A 77 -6.73 -5.44 6.01
C LEU A 77 -5.64 -6.02 6.92
N SER A 78 -5.42 -5.32 8.02
CA SER A 78 -4.54 -5.69 9.12
C SER A 78 -5.33 -5.64 10.44
N ALA A 79 -4.95 -6.44 11.43
CA ALA A 79 -5.56 -6.38 12.75
C ALA A 79 -5.02 -5.18 13.51
N ASP A 80 -5.91 -4.36 14.06
CA ASP A 80 -5.57 -3.21 14.90
C ASP A 80 -6.34 -3.32 16.23
N GLY A 81 -5.79 -4.15 17.13
CA GLY A 81 -6.48 -4.58 18.36
C GLY A 81 -7.81 -5.26 18.04
N SER A 82 -8.92 -4.68 18.52
CA SER A 82 -10.28 -5.17 18.26
C SER A 82 -10.86 -4.73 16.90
N ARG A 83 -10.13 -3.90 16.15
CA ARG A 83 -10.55 -3.29 14.88
C ARG A 83 -9.75 -3.87 13.71
N LEU A 84 -10.17 -3.54 12.51
CA LEU A 84 -9.48 -3.82 11.27
C LEU A 84 -8.96 -2.52 10.68
N LYS A 85 -7.67 -2.43 10.39
CA LYS A 85 -7.08 -1.28 9.71
C LYS A 85 -6.84 -1.63 8.25
N THR A 86 -7.37 -0.82 7.34
CA THR A 86 -7.06 -0.93 5.91
C THR A 86 -5.88 -0.03 5.54
N THR A 87 -5.13 -0.39 4.51
CA THR A 87 -4.13 0.48 3.88
C THR A 87 -4.75 1.56 3.00
N MET A 88 -6.06 1.52 2.75
CA MET A 88 -6.78 2.51 1.93
C MET A 88 -7.23 3.70 2.78
N THR A 89 -7.17 4.90 2.22
CA THR A 89 -7.77 6.09 2.83
C THR A 89 -9.26 6.18 2.49
N ARG A 90 -9.97 7.07 3.17
CA ARG A 90 -11.37 7.36 2.89
C ARG A 90 -11.56 7.91 1.45
N ASP A 91 -10.65 8.77 1.00
CA ASP A 91 -10.68 9.34 -0.36
C ASP A 91 -10.48 8.26 -1.45
N ASP A 92 -9.61 7.27 -1.20
CA ASP A 92 -9.39 6.13 -2.12
C ASP A 92 -10.65 5.27 -2.32
N LEU A 93 -11.56 5.31 -1.34
CA LEU A 93 -12.83 4.59 -1.36
C LEU A 93 -13.99 5.45 -1.89
N GLY A 94 -13.73 6.72 -2.24
CA GLY A 94 -14.72 7.68 -2.72
C GLY A 94 -15.72 8.13 -1.65
N LEU A 95 -15.26 8.26 -0.40
CA LEU A 95 -16.05 8.54 0.81
C LEU A 95 -15.82 9.91 1.43
#